data_AF-A0A0N0NJY5-F1
#
_entry.id   AF-A0A0N0NJY5-F1
#
_cell.length_a   1.000
_cell.length_b   1.000
_cell.length_c   1.000
_cell.angle_alpha   90.00
_cell.angle_beta   90.00
_cell.angle_gamma   90.00
#
_symmetry.space_group_name_H-M   'P 1'
#
loop_
_entity.id
_entity.type
_entity.pdbx_description
1 polymer ?
#
loop_
_entity_poly.entity_id
_entity_poly.type
_entity_poly.pdbx_seq_one_letter_code
_entity_poly.pdbx_strand_id
1 'polypeptide(L)'
;MLSSSPRMQPIYVGLLLLCLAQGSLAARKYVNWFADSKGIFQPISAGTCNATLKAYNDEYDALGGAWWIDLGLRKYSPIYGLCRDQMTCIINNLDEASKASLASGQVVLGLLPTLLAVISPSIAELALLSVHRPLLGGLISIGSPVTRLALALGPWSKTTSTVVSVIQYLLVLGSGANVLWLAAELGVRSILSWGCTRSWPVMLWAAFPLVIHLFSTVGYRLTLDPTTRHVRPPVVLHKQDSFFTPPPPSRIASSLKDPPQADKSGPFTSITSTITNEIPLLPIQNPSTDVQVVENTPASSRLWTVIKREFIPCAAHPDTVINNRLPLEHPNTRVKVGIALNCFAGFLSCMHLLYGTVVFASFNFIYVLDVISNISLRFLVSSIVCRLVILLEIAGMRGARMAAMAQRGQEKDDSVVKFTNGPNGDEAGKLIGSRKPYRRQMRL
;
A
#
# COMPACT_ATOMS: atom_id res chain seq x y z
N MET A 1 0.59 -24.17 -7.65
CA MET A 1 0.82 -23.73 -6.25
C MET A 1 0.33 -22.28 -6.03
N LEU A 2 -0.99 -22.03 -5.99
CA LEU A 2 -1.56 -20.66 -5.84
C LEU A 2 -2.72 -20.54 -4.82
N SER A 3 -3.08 -21.63 -4.13
CA SER A 3 -4.36 -21.76 -3.38
C SER A 3 -4.48 -20.89 -2.10
N SER A 4 -3.38 -20.32 -1.59
CA SER A 4 -3.32 -19.79 -0.21
C SER A 4 -3.54 -18.28 -0.05
N SER A 5 -4.03 -17.55 -1.08
CA SER A 5 -4.29 -16.09 -0.97
C SER A 5 -5.58 -15.57 -1.65
N PRO A 6 -6.77 -16.18 -1.45
CA PRO A 6 -7.96 -15.84 -2.25
C PRO A 6 -8.77 -14.60 -1.78
N ARG A 7 -8.57 -14.06 -0.58
CA ARG A 7 -9.58 -13.15 0.05
C ARG A 7 -9.53 -11.65 -0.30
N MET A 8 -8.44 -11.12 -0.87
CA MET A 8 -8.42 -9.70 -1.30
C MET A 8 -8.91 -9.48 -2.72
N GLN A 9 -8.64 -10.42 -3.63
CA GLN A 9 -9.01 -10.32 -5.05
C GLN A 9 -10.50 -9.97 -5.29
N PRO A 10 -11.50 -10.58 -4.61
CA PRO A 10 -12.91 -10.24 -4.84
C PRO A 10 -13.27 -8.80 -4.47
N ILE A 11 -12.56 -8.15 -3.55
CA ILE A 11 -12.81 -6.75 -3.18
C ILE A 11 -12.35 -5.82 -4.31
N TYR A 12 -11.14 -6.02 -4.83
CA TYR A 12 -10.62 -5.22 -5.94
C TYR A 12 -11.40 -5.45 -7.24
N VAL A 13 -11.81 -6.69 -7.50
CA VAL A 13 -12.69 -7.02 -8.64
C VAL A 13 -14.08 -6.40 -8.45
N GLY A 14 -14.67 -6.45 -7.25
CA GLY A 14 -15.96 -5.84 -6.96
C GLY A 14 -15.96 -4.31 -7.11
N LEU A 15 -14.95 -3.63 -6.59
CA LEU A 15 -14.77 -2.18 -6.77
C LEU A 15 -14.53 -1.81 -8.23
N LEU A 16 -13.71 -2.57 -8.96
CA LEU A 16 -13.46 -2.35 -10.38
C LEU A 16 -14.73 -2.52 -11.21
N LEU A 17 -15.50 -3.59 -10.98
CA LEU A 17 -16.78 -3.84 -11.66
C LEU A 17 -17.82 -2.75 -11.34
N LEU A 18 -17.86 -2.25 -10.11
CA LEU A 18 -18.74 -1.14 -9.72
C LEU A 18 -18.39 0.16 -10.47
N CYS A 19 -17.10 0.49 -10.58
CA CYS A 19 -16.64 1.67 -11.33
C CYS A 19 -16.92 1.53 -12.84
N LEU A 20 -16.71 0.35 -13.42
CA LEU A 20 -16.98 0.07 -14.83
C LEU A 20 -18.50 0.04 -15.15
N ALA A 21 -19.34 -0.37 -14.20
CA ALA A 21 -20.79 -0.31 -14.33
C ALA A 21 -21.29 1.15 -14.43
N GLN A 22 -20.73 2.08 -13.66
CA GLN A 22 -21.05 3.51 -13.78
C GLN A 22 -20.68 4.07 -15.17
N GLY A 23 -19.56 3.63 -15.74
CA GLY A 23 -19.14 3.99 -17.10
C GLY A 23 -20.00 3.41 -18.24
N SER A 24 -21.03 2.61 -17.93
CA SER A 24 -21.96 2.01 -18.89
C SER A 24 -23.29 2.77 -19.03
N LEU A 25 -23.47 3.88 -18.30
CA LEU A 25 -24.65 4.73 -18.38
C LEU A 25 -24.67 5.48 -19.73
N ALA A 26 -25.58 5.08 -20.62
CA ALA A 26 -25.73 5.69 -21.94
C ALA A 26 -26.19 7.15 -21.82
N ALA A 27 -25.49 8.07 -22.49
CA ALA A 27 -25.62 9.50 -22.22
C ALA A 27 -25.68 10.35 -23.50
N ARG A 28 -26.83 10.99 -23.71
CA ARG A 28 -27.04 11.90 -24.84
C ARG A 28 -26.16 13.14 -24.73
N LYS A 29 -25.28 13.33 -25.71
CA LYS A 29 -24.38 14.50 -25.81
C LYS A 29 -25.16 15.76 -26.17
N TYR A 30 -24.54 16.93 -26.05
CA TYR A 30 -25.10 18.25 -26.42
C TYR A 30 -26.34 18.74 -25.62
N VAL A 31 -26.89 17.93 -24.70
CA VAL A 31 -28.02 18.30 -23.83
C VAL A 31 -27.57 19.06 -22.58
N ASN A 32 -26.44 18.67 -22.00
CA ASN A 32 -25.94 19.18 -20.72
C ASN A 32 -24.50 19.66 -20.85
N TRP A 33 -24.21 20.80 -20.22
CA TRP A 33 -22.91 21.46 -20.26
C TRP A 33 -22.47 21.82 -18.84
N PHE A 34 -21.19 22.18 -18.67
CA PHE A 34 -20.70 22.85 -17.46
C PHE A 34 -21.22 24.30 -17.36
N ALA A 35 -20.97 25.00 -16.24
CA ALA A 35 -21.74 26.18 -15.87
C ALA A 35 -21.48 27.38 -16.81
N ASP A 36 -20.22 27.76 -16.97
CA ASP A 36 -19.83 28.85 -17.89
C ASP A 36 -20.01 28.38 -19.34
N SER A 37 -19.61 27.14 -19.60
CA SER A 37 -19.73 26.44 -20.88
C SER A 37 -21.16 26.46 -21.43
N LYS A 38 -22.19 26.36 -20.58
CA LYS A 38 -23.60 26.41 -20.98
C LYS A 38 -23.97 27.76 -21.61
N GLY A 39 -23.45 28.87 -21.08
CA GLY A 39 -23.75 30.21 -21.59
C GLY A 39 -23.28 30.41 -23.04
N ILE A 40 -22.18 29.75 -23.42
CA ILE A 40 -21.57 29.84 -24.74
C ILE A 40 -22.14 28.79 -25.70
N PHE A 41 -22.18 27.51 -25.29
CA PHE A 41 -22.49 26.41 -26.22
C PHE A 41 -23.99 26.12 -26.35
N GLN A 42 -24.83 26.42 -25.35
CA GLN A 42 -26.27 26.14 -25.47
C GLN A 42 -26.96 26.98 -26.56
N PRO A 43 -26.73 28.31 -26.69
CA PRO A 43 -27.37 29.12 -27.74
C PRO A 43 -26.95 28.70 -29.14
N ILE A 44 -25.67 28.35 -29.34
CA ILE A 44 -25.14 27.90 -30.64
C ILE A 44 -25.69 26.50 -30.97
N SER A 45 -25.61 25.56 -30.01
CA SER A 45 -26.01 24.17 -30.21
C SER A 45 -27.51 24.02 -30.52
N ALA A 46 -28.37 24.71 -29.77
CA ALA A 46 -29.82 24.61 -29.89
C ALA A 46 -30.47 25.71 -30.76
N GLY A 47 -29.73 26.75 -31.13
CA GLY A 47 -30.12 27.78 -32.08
C GLY A 47 -29.52 27.53 -33.47
N THR A 48 -28.35 28.09 -33.74
CA THR A 48 -27.69 28.05 -35.06
C THR A 48 -27.46 26.64 -35.58
N CYS A 49 -27.12 25.70 -34.70
CA CYS A 49 -26.83 24.30 -35.02
C CYS A 49 -28.00 23.34 -34.71
N ASN A 50 -29.23 23.85 -34.58
CA ASN A 50 -30.39 23.03 -34.24
C ASN A 50 -30.66 21.91 -35.26
N ALA A 51 -30.38 22.12 -36.56
CA ALA A 51 -30.57 21.10 -37.59
C ALA A 51 -29.67 19.86 -37.37
N THR A 52 -28.38 20.05 -37.12
CA THR A 52 -27.43 18.98 -36.81
C THR A 52 -27.68 18.38 -35.42
N LEU A 53 -28.11 19.18 -34.44
CA LEU A 53 -28.53 18.70 -33.11
C LEU A 53 -29.75 17.77 -33.21
N LYS A 54 -30.75 18.17 -33.99
CA LYS A 54 -31.96 17.37 -34.20
C LYS A 54 -31.63 16.06 -34.90
N ALA A 55 -30.84 16.07 -35.96
CA ALA A 55 -30.43 14.84 -36.65
C ALA A 55 -29.68 13.87 -35.72
N TYR A 56 -28.75 14.36 -34.89
CA TYR A 56 -28.09 13.56 -33.86
C TYR A 56 -29.08 12.98 -32.82
N ASN A 57 -30.05 13.79 -32.37
CA ASN A 57 -31.07 13.36 -31.40
C ASN A 57 -32.02 12.31 -31.98
N ASP A 58 -32.51 12.52 -33.21
CA ASP A 58 -33.42 11.61 -33.92
C ASP A 58 -32.78 10.21 -34.06
N GLU A 59 -31.51 10.13 -34.47
CA GLU A 59 -30.74 8.87 -34.55
C GLU A 59 -30.47 8.27 -33.17
N TYR A 60 -30.15 9.08 -32.14
CA TYR A 60 -29.98 8.58 -30.77
C TYR A 60 -31.24 7.90 -30.22
N ASP A 61 -32.41 8.47 -30.51
CA ASP A 61 -33.70 7.92 -30.12
C ASP A 61 -34.10 6.71 -30.98
N ALA A 62 -33.82 6.72 -32.30
CA ALA A 62 -34.01 5.56 -33.17
C ALA A 62 -33.16 4.34 -32.76
N LEU A 63 -31.99 4.57 -32.17
CA LEU A 63 -31.13 3.53 -31.59
C LEU A 63 -31.49 3.15 -30.14
N GLY A 64 -32.56 3.74 -29.58
CA GLY A 64 -33.08 3.43 -28.24
C GLY A 64 -32.13 3.79 -27.09
N GLY A 65 -31.21 4.73 -27.28
CA GLY A 65 -30.24 5.15 -26.25
C GLY A 65 -29.35 4.01 -25.72
N ALA A 66 -28.99 3.03 -26.55
CA ALA A 66 -28.33 1.82 -26.10
C ALA A 66 -26.83 2.00 -25.75
N TRP A 67 -26.39 1.45 -24.61
CA TRP A 67 -25.03 1.50 -24.05
C TRP A 67 -23.88 1.11 -25.03
N TRP A 68 -24.15 0.34 -26.07
CA TRP A 68 -23.13 -0.01 -27.08
C TRP A 68 -22.72 1.18 -27.96
N ILE A 69 -23.53 2.25 -28.01
CA ILE A 69 -23.23 3.53 -28.69
C ILE A 69 -22.07 4.24 -27.98
N ASP A 70 -22.15 4.35 -26.65
CA ASP A 70 -21.11 4.94 -25.80
C ASP A 70 -19.82 4.13 -25.81
N LEU A 71 -19.90 2.80 -25.83
CA LEU A 71 -18.71 1.96 -26.03
C LEU A 71 -18.11 2.13 -27.45
N GLY A 72 -18.95 2.43 -28.44
CA GLY A 72 -18.56 2.56 -29.85
C GLY A 72 -18.27 1.21 -30.51
N LEU A 73 -19.06 0.18 -30.17
CA LEU A 73 -18.90 -1.19 -30.67
C LEU A 73 -19.39 -1.37 -32.12
N ARG A 74 -20.36 -0.56 -32.58
CA ARG A 74 -20.72 -0.48 -34.01
C ARG A 74 -19.82 0.53 -34.73
N LYS A 75 -18.88 0.03 -35.54
CA LYS A 75 -17.99 0.84 -36.39
C LYS A 75 -18.73 1.65 -37.49
N TYR A 76 -19.99 1.30 -37.79
CA TYR A 76 -20.78 1.83 -38.91
C TYR A 76 -22.17 2.34 -38.50
N SER A 77 -22.31 2.99 -37.33
CA SER A 77 -23.53 3.74 -37.00
C SER A 77 -23.38 5.21 -37.42
N PRO A 78 -24.34 5.81 -38.15
CA PRO A 78 -24.22 7.17 -38.67
C PRO A 78 -24.21 8.23 -37.56
N ILE A 79 -24.66 7.88 -36.34
CA ILE A 79 -24.60 8.74 -35.15
C ILE A 79 -23.20 9.30 -34.85
N TYR A 80 -22.12 8.61 -35.22
CA TYR A 80 -20.76 9.13 -35.05
C TYR A 80 -20.45 10.27 -36.02
N GLY A 81 -21.00 10.21 -37.25
CA GLY A 81 -20.98 11.31 -38.21
C GLY A 81 -21.77 12.49 -37.68
N LEU A 82 -23.06 12.29 -37.40
CA LEU A 82 -23.97 13.33 -36.90
C LEU A 82 -23.45 14.02 -35.62
N CYS A 83 -22.84 13.27 -34.71
CA CYS A 83 -22.17 13.82 -33.52
C CYS A 83 -20.98 14.71 -33.89
N ARG A 84 -20.17 14.34 -34.89
CA ARG A 84 -19.06 15.16 -35.42
C ARG A 84 -19.57 16.36 -36.22
N ASP A 85 -20.68 16.24 -36.93
CA ASP A 85 -21.28 17.33 -37.69
C ASP A 85 -21.80 18.42 -36.75
N GLN A 86 -22.44 18.05 -35.64
CA GLN A 86 -22.79 18.97 -34.55
C GLN A 86 -21.55 19.62 -33.92
N MET A 87 -20.48 18.85 -33.64
CA MET A 87 -19.21 19.39 -33.13
C MET A 87 -18.63 20.45 -34.09
N THR A 88 -18.64 20.15 -35.39
CA THR A 88 -18.11 21.02 -36.45
C THR A 88 -18.95 22.29 -36.57
N CYS A 89 -20.29 22.16 -36.54
CA CYS A 89 -21.19 23.30 -36.59
C CYS A 89 -20.96 24.26 -35.41
N ILE A 90 -20.87 23.75 -34.17
CA ILE A 90 -20.64 24.61 -33.00
C ILE A 90 -19.27 25.29 -33.11
N ILE A 91 -18.20 24.56 -33.45
CA ILE A 91 -16.85 25.12 -33.58
C ILE A 91 -16.79 26.22 -34.64
N ASN A 92 -17.44 26.04 -35.79
CA ASN A 92 -17.47 27.04 -36.86
C ASN A 92 -18.24 28.32 -36.48
N ASN A 93 -19.19 28.24 -35.53
CA ASN A 93 -20.00 29.37 -35.07
C ASN A 93 -19.51 29.98 -33.74
N LEU A 94 -18.38 29.52 -33.19
CA LEU A 94 -17.71 30.18 -32.07
C LEU A 94 -16.85 31.35 -32.54
N ASP A 95 -16.74 32.37 -31.69
CA ASP A 95 -15.75 33.44 -31.85
C ASP A 95 -14.31 32.94 -31.55
N GLU A 96 -13.31 33.68 -32.03
CA GLU A 96 -11.91 33.30 -31.90
C GLU A 96 -11.38 33.34 -30.46
N ALA A 97 -11.98 34.16 -29.57
CA ALA A 97 -11.58 34.19 -28.16
C ALA A 97 -12.12 32.97 -27.40
N SER A 98 -13.34 32.52 -27.69
CA SER A 98 -13.87 31.23 -27.21
C SER A 98 -13.07 30.04 -27.73
N LYS A 99 -12.67 30.04 -29.02
CA LYS A 99 -11.78 29.00 -29.60
C LYS A 99 -10.42 28.96 -28.89
N ALA A 100 -9.78 30.10 -28.67
CA ALA A 100 -8.52 30.19 -27.90
C ALA A 100 -8.68 29.75 -26.44
N SER A 101 -9.82 30.05 -25.82
CA SER A 101 -10.15 29.63 -24.45
C SER A 101 -10.36 28.11 -24.34
N LEU A 102 -10.98 27.48 -25.35
CA LEU A 102 -11.10 26.03 -25.45
C LEU A 102 -9.72 25.34 -25.56
N ALA A 103 -8.85 25.85 -26.44
CA ALA A 103 -7.49 25.32 -26.59
C ALA A 103 -6.67 25.47 -25.29
N SER A 104 -6.85 26.58 -24.57
CA SER A 104 -6.23 26.81 -23.26
C SER A 104 -6.76 25.83 -22.19
N GLY A 105 -8.07 25.56 -22.17
CA GLY A 105 -8.68 24.52 -21.33
C GLY A 105 -8.12 23.13 -21.61
N GLN A 106 -7.92 22.76 -22.88
CA GLN A 106 -7.33 21.48 -23.30
C GLN A 106 -5.90 21.28 -22.78
N VAL A 107 -5.07 22.33 -22.78
CA VAL A 107 -3.71 22.26 -22.22
C VAL A 107 -3.76 21.99 -20.71
N VAL A 108 -4.62 22.70 -19.96
CA VAL A 108 -4.77 22.49 -18.51
C VAL A 108 -5.30 21.08 -18.20
N LEU A 109 -6.29 20.59 -18.96
CA LEU A 109 -6.79 19.21 -18.82
C LEU A 109 -5.71 18.18 -19.14
N GLY A 110 -4.96 18.33 -20.23
CA GLY A 110 -3.86 17.42 -20.60
C GLY A 110 -2.75 17.33 -19.55
N LEU A 111 -2.50 18.42 -18.82
CA LEU A 111 -1.55 18.49 -17.71
C LEU A 111 -2.12 17.97 -16.37
N LEU A 112 -3.45 17.93 -16.20
CA LEU A 112 -4.10 17.56 -14.93
C LEU A 112 -3.67 16.17 -14.40
N PRO A 113 -3.56 15.09 -15.20
CA PRO A 113 -2.98 13.81 -14.75
C PRO A 113 -1.57 13.94 -14.15
N THR A 114 -0.75 14.84 -14.69
CA THR A 114 0.63 15.12 -14.20
C THR A 114 0.62 16.02 -12.96
N LEU A 115 -0.32 16.95 -12.82
CA LEU A 115 -0.51 17.71 -11.58
C LEU A 115 -0.96 16.79 -10.44
N LEU A 116 -1.89 15.87 -10.71
CA LEU A 116 -2.29 14.81 -9.78
C LEU A 116 -1.14 13.82 -9.50
N ALA A 117 -0.21 13.63 -10.45
CA ALA A 117 1.04 12.87 -10.27
C ALA A 117 1.92 13.42 -9.15
N VAL A 118 2.08 14.73 -9.06
CA VAL A 118 2.77 15.39 -7.93
C VAL A 118 1.92 15.32 -6.65
N ILE A 119 0.59 15.38 -6.80
CA ILE A 119 -0.46 15.48 -5.75
C ILE A 119 -0.35 14.47 -4.56
N SER A 120 -0.27 13.19 -4.94
CA SER A 120 -1.14 12.12 -4.40
C SER A 120 -0.36 11.05 -3.56
N PRO A 121 -0.80 9.80 -3.27
CA PRO A 121 0.00 8.82 -2.52
C PRO A 121 0.85 7.85 -3.36
N SER A 122 2.15 7.63 -3.04
CA SER A 122 2.98 6.73 -3.87
C SER A 122 2.59 5.26 -3.80
N ILE A 123 2.77 4.53 -4.91
CA ILE A 123 2.43 3.10 -5.03
C ILE A 123 3.09 2.27 -3.90
N ALA A 124 4.33 2.59 -3.51
CA ALA A 124 5.02 1.91 -2.42
C ALA A 124 4.41 2.21 -1.03
N GLU A 125 3.97 3.45 -0.78
CA GLU A 125 3.25 3.84 0.44
C GLU A 125 1.86 3.22 0.50
N LEU A 126 1.16 3.18 -0.63
CA LEU A 126 -0.18 2.60 -0.80
C LEU A 126 -0.15 1.07 -0.64
N ALA A 127 0.83 0.38 -1.24
CA ALA A 127 1.06 -1.06 -1.05
C ALA A 127 1.47 -1.41 0.40
N LEU A 128 2.27 -0.56 1.06
CA LEU A 128 2.60 -0.70 2.48
C LEU A 128 1.35 -0.57 3.37
N LEU A 129 0.48 0.40 3.09
CA LEU A 129 -0.81 0.54 3.78
C LEU A 129 -1.69 -0.68 3.54
N SER A 130 -1.79 -1.16 2.29
CA SER A 130 -2.64 -2.29 1.88
C SER A 130 -2.16 -3.67 2.34
N VAL A 131 -0.99 -3.77 2.97
CA VAL A 131 -0.62 -4.94 3.79
C VAL A 131 -1.38 -4.96 5.12
N HIS A 132 -1.63 -3.78 5.70
CA HIS A 132 -2.24 -3.59 7.03
C HIS A 132 -3.76 -3.33 6.95
N ARG A 133 -4.20 -2.47 6.01
CA ARG A 133 -5.60 -2.11 5.74
C ARG A 133 -5.94 -2.12 4.23
N PRO A 134 -6.13 -3.32 3.64
CA PRO A 134 -6.44 -3.44 2.21
C PRO A 134 -7.77 -2.80 1.77
N LEU A 135 -8.77 -2.61 2.65
CA LEU A 135 -9.97 -1.82 2.31
C LEU A 135 -9.65 -0.33 2.19
N LEU A 136 -8.95 0.24 3.18
CA LEU A 136 -8.62 1.67 3.19
C LEU A 136 -7.73 2.04 2.00
N GLY A 137 -6.67 1.27 1.75
CA GLY A 137 -5.79 1.48 0.59
C GLY A 137 -6.51 1.34 -0.76
N GLY A 138 -7.46 0.40 -0.87
CA GLY A 138 -8.27 0.22 -2.07
C GLY A 138 -9.17 1.43 -2.37
N LEU A 139 -9.82 1.99 -1.34
CA LEU A 139 -10.65 3.18 -1.49
C LEU A 139 -9.80 4.44 -1.78
N ILE A 140 -8.61 4.55 -1.19
CA ILE A 140 -7.68 5.66 -1.49
C ILE A 140 -7.18 5.59 -2.93
N SER A 141 -6.98 4.39 -3.48
CA SER A 141 -6.66 4.21 -4.90
C SER A 141 -7.74 4.74 -5.85
N ILE A 142 -8.99 4.91 -5.40
CA ILE A 142 -10.08 5.53 -6.18
C ILE A 142 -10.06 7.04 -5.97
N GLY A 143 -9.99 7.50 -4.71
CA GLY A 143 -10.02 8.93 -4.38
C GLY A 143 -8.76 9.73 -4.77
N SER A 144 -7.67 9.06 -5.15
CA SER A 144 -6.41 9.72 -5.52
C SER A 144 -5.60 8.90 -6.53
N PRO A 145 -5.65 9.25 -7.83
CA PRO A 145 -5.15 8.36 -8.89
C PRO A 145 -3.61 8.28 -9.08
N VAL A 146 -2.77 9.02 -8.33
CA VAL A 146 -1.30 9.13 -8.61
C VAL A 146 -0.40 9.39 -7.35
N THR A 147 0.77 10.13 -7.32
CA THR A 147 1.83 9.92 -6.25
C THR A 147 2.89 11.01 -5.78
N ARG A 148 2.85 11.69 -4.58
CA ARG A 148 3.97 11.95 -3.55
C ARG A 148 3.73 12.87 -2.26
N LEU A 149 4.81 13.07 -1.45
CA LEU A 149 5.07 13.96 -0.25
C LEU A 149 4.43 13.62 1.12
N ALA A 150 5.11 13.81 2.29
CA ALA A 150 4.70 13.26 3.60
C ALA A 150 4.78 14.18 4.86
N LEU A 151 3.98 13.86 5.89
CA LEU A 151 3.80 14.60 7.18
C LEU A 151 3.52 13.61 8.34
N ALA A 152 3.59 14.04 9.61
CA ALA A 152 3.35 13.17 10.79
C ALA A 152 2.62 13.85 11.97
N LEU A 153 1.85 13.06 12.73
CA LEU A 153 1.22 13.42 14.02
C LEU A 153 1.39 12.28 15.04
N GLY A 154 1.25 12.61 16.33
CA GLY A 154 1.67 11.78 17.49
C GLY A 154 0.78 10.58 17.88
N PRO A 155 0.96 10.02 19.09
CA PRO A 155 0.18 8.87 19.57
C PRO A 155 -1.26 9.23 19.98
N TRP A 156 -2.20 8.30 19.81
CA TRP A 156 -3.64 8.51 19.99
C TRP A 156 -4.22 7.59 21.08
N SER A 157 -5.25 8.06 21.81
CA SER A 157 -6.02 7.20 22.73
C SER A 157 -6.90 6.21 21.95
N LYS A 158 -7.33 5.10 22.59
CA LYS A 158 -8.20 4.08 21.95
C LYS A 158 -9.48 4.70 21.36
N THR A 159 -10.17 5.56 22.12
CA THR A 159 -11.42 6.20 21.67
C THR A 159 -11.17 7.16 20.52
N THR A 160 -10.12 7.99 20.61
CA THR A 160 -9.76 8.92 19.53
C THR A 160 -9.33 8.18 18.27
N SER A 161 -8.68 7.02 18.41
CA SER A 161 -8.25 6.16 17.31
C SER A 161 -9.44 5.63 16.49
N THR A 162 -10.49 5.14 17.14
CA THR A 162 -11.72 4.71 16.44
C THR A 162 -12.40 5.87 15.71
N VAL A 163 -12.50 7.05 16.35
CA VAL A 163 -13.09 8.25 15.73
C VAL A 163 -12.29 8.70 14.49
N VAL A 164 -10.95 8.72 14.58
CA VAL A 164 -10.07 8.99 13.42
C VAL A 164 -10.32 7.97 12.31
N SER A 165 -10.46 6.67 12.61
CA SER A 165 -10.71 5.66 11.58
C SER A 165 -12.03 5.90 10.83
N VAL A 166 -13.09 6.28 11.54
CA VAL A 166 -14.39 6.61 10.92
C VAL A 166 -14.26 7.84 10.03
N ILE A 167 -13.61 8.90 10.51
CA ILE A 167 -13.38 10.14 9.75
C ILE A 167 -12.54 9.84 8.48
N GLN A 168 -11.49 9.03 8.58
CA GLN A 168 -10.68 8.60 7.42
C GLN A 168 -11.53 7.88 6.37
N TYR A 169 -12.34 6.89 6.76
CA TYR A 169 -13.20 6.19 5.81
C TYR A 169 -14.21 7.13 5.15
N LEU A 170 -14.85 8.04 5.91
CA LEU A 170 -15.80 9.01 5.34
C LEU A 170 -15.11 9.97 4.35
N LEU A 171 -13.93 10.51 4.70
CA LEU A 171 -13.15 11.40 3.82
C LEU A 171 -12.71 10.71 2.53
N VAL A 172 -12.26 9.45 2.62
CA VAL A 172 -11.83 8.67 1.46
C VAL A 172 -13.01 8.24 0.60
N LEU A 173 -14.13 7.80 1.19
CA LEU A 173 -15.35 7.46 0.46
C LEU A 173 -15.90 8.68 -0.28
N GLY A 174 -15.96 9.84 0.38
CA GLY A 174 -16.34 11.11 -0.25
C GLY A 174 -15.39 11.51 -1.39
N SER A 175 -14.08 11.32 -1.21
CA SER A 175 -13.07 11.59 -2.25
C SER A 175 -13.21 10.66 -3.45
N GLY A 176 -13.39 9.36 -3.24
CA GLY A 176 -13.62 8.38 -4.32
C GLY A 176 -14.95 8.60 -5.04
N ALA A 177 -16.02 8.91 -4.31
CA ALA A 177 -17.31 9.26 -4.88
C ALA A 177 -17.23 10.56 -5.72
N ASN A 178 -16.51 11.58 -5.25
CA ASN A 178 -16.28 12.81 -6.02
C ASN A 178 -15.45 12.56 -7.29
N VAL A 179 -14.39 11.74 -7.23
CA VAL A 179 -13.58 11.37 -8.40
C VAL A 179 -14.42 10.63 -9.44
N LEU A 180 -15.21 9.63 -9.03
CA LEU A 180 -16.07 8.86 -9.93
C LEU A 180 -17.21 9.72 -10.50
N TRP A 181 -17.89 10.50 -9.65
CA TRP A 181 -18.95 11.42 -10.09
C TRP A 181 -18.42 12.44 -11.10
N LEU A 182 -17.28 13.09 -10.80
CA LEU A 182 -16.70 14.11 -11.68
C LEU A 182 -16.18 13.52 -12.99
N ALA A 183 -15.61 12.31 -12.97
CA ALA A 183 -15.21 11.60 -14.18
C ALA A 183 -16.43 11.22 -15.04
N ALA A 184 -17.56 10.82 -14.43
CA ALA A 184 -18.82 10.59 -15.15
C ALA A 184 -19.41 11.91 -15.70
N GLU A 185 -19.47 12.96 -14.87
CA GLU A 185 -19.94 14.30 -15.24
C GLU A 185 -19.14 14.85 -16.43
N LEU A 186 -17.81 14.70 -16.40
CA LEU A 186 -16.89 15.05 -17.49
C LEU A 186 -17.13 14.21 -18.74
N GLY A 187 -17.32 12.90 -18.59
CA GLY A 187 -17.66 12.00 -19.70
C GLY A 187 -19.00 12.31 -20.38
N VAL A 188 -19.98 12.87 -19.66
CA VAL A 188 -21.31 13.23 -20.18
C VAL A 188 -21.36 14.65 -20.75
N ARG A 189 -20.80 15.64 -20.04
CA ARG A 189 -20.93 17.08 -20.35
C ARG A 189 -19.85 17.60 -21.31
N SER A 190 -19.05 16.72 -21.90
CA SER A 190 -18.01 17.09 -22.88
C SER A 190 -17.85 16.03 -23.98
N ILE A 191 -17.14 16.39 -25.04
CA ILE A 191 -16.99 15.58 -26.26
C ILE A 191 -15.52 15.29 -26.55
N LEU A 192 -15.18 14.01 -26.73
CA LEU A 192 -13.84 13.57 -27.13
C LEU A 192 -13.64 13.72 -28.64
N SER A 193 -12.58 14.41 -29.07
CA SER A 193 -12.27 14.69 -30.48
C SER A 193 -12.22 13.43 -31.37
N TRP A 194 -11.61 12.35 -30.89
CA TRP A 194 -11.52 11.06 -31.57
C TRP A 194 -12.72 10.13 -31.31
N GLY A 195 -13.62 10.49 -30.39
CA GLY A 195 -14.62 9.58 -29.82
C GLY A 195 -15.90 10.31 -29.41
N CYS A 196 -16.55 11.02 -30.34
CA CYS A 196 -17.62 11.97 -30.02
C CYS A 196 -18.75 11.38 -29.13
N THR A 197 -19.20 10.15 -29.41
CA THR A 197 -20.21 9.45 -28.59
C THR A 197 -19.67 8.76 -27.35
N ARG A 198 -18.34 8.67 -27.16
CA ARG A 198 -17.74 7.85 -26.11
C ARG A 198 -17.69 8.59 -24.77
N SER A 199 -18.15 7.91 -23.72
CA SER A 199 -18.15 8.43 -22.34
C SER A 199 -17.23 7.63 -21.40
N TRP A 200 -16.99 6.35 -21.70
CA TRP A 200 -16.19 5.44 -20.88
C TRP A 200 -14.67 5.74 -20.72
N PRO A 201 -13.93 6.42 -21.63
CA PRO A 201 -12.48 6.50 -21.52
C PRO A 201 -11.96 7.14 -20.22
N VAL A 202 -12.64 8.18 -19.74
CA VAL A 202 -12.32 8.83 -18.46
C VAL A 202 -12.75 8.00 -17.24
N MET A 203 -13.80 7.19 -17.38
CA MET A 203 -14.23 6.23 -16.35
C MET A 203 -13.20 5.09 -16.22
N LEU A 204 -12.67 4.60 -17.34
CA LEU A 204 -11.55 3.65 -17.32
C LEU A 204 -10.31 4.28 -16.67
N TRP A 205 -9.97 5.52 -17.03
CA TRP A 205 -8.85 6.22 -16.39
C TRP A 205 -9.04 6.37 -14.86
N ALA A 206 -10.24 6.68 -14.38
CA ALA A 206 -10.53 6.78 -12.95
C ALA A 206 -10.49 5.42 -12.23
N ALA A 207 -10.88 4.33 -12.89
CA ALA A 207 -10.92 2.99 -12.31
C ALA A 207 -9.59 2.22 -12.38
N PHE A 208 -8.74 2.49 -13.38
CA PHE A 208 -7.51 1.74 -13.65
C PHE A 208 -6.47 1.71 -12.51
N PRO A 209 -6.33 2.75 -11.65
CA PRO A 209 -5.48 2.68 -10.46
C PRO A 209 -5.74 1.46 -9.57
N LEU A 210 -6.99 0.98 -9.45
CA LEU A 210 -7.32 -0.24 -8.71
C LEU A 210 -6.56 -1.47 -9.21
N VAL A 211 -6.33 -1.55 -10.53
CA VAL A 211 -5.59 -2.65 -11.18
C VAL A 211 -4.10 -2.53 -10.89
N ILE A 212 -3.51 -1.34 -11.06
CA ILE A 212 -2.12 -1.04 -10.72
C ILE A 212 -1.85 -1.38 -9.25
N HIS A 213 -2.73 -0.93 -8.36
CA HIS A 213 -2.63 -1.14 -6.93
C HIS A 213 -2.78 -2.62 -6.52
N LEU A 214 -3.67 -3.37 -7.18
CA LEU A 214 -3.78 -4.82 -7.00
C LEU A 214 -2.47 -5.53 -7.36
N PHE A 215 -1.87 -5.21 -8.52
CA PHE A 215 -0.58 -5.78 -8.92
C PHE A 215 0.55 -5.46 -7.93
N SER A 216 0.68 -4.20 -7.49
CA SER A 216 1.72 -3.85 -6.52
C SER A 216 1.46 -4.44 -5.13
N THR A 217 0.22 -4.50 -4.64
CA THR A 217 -0.09 -5.13 -3.35
C THR A 217 0.24 -6.62 -3.35
N VAL A 218 -0.07 -7.34 -4.43
CA VAL A 218 0.31 -8.75 -4.58
C VAL A 218 1.84 -8.89 -4.68
N GLY A 219 2.49 -8.05 -5.50
CA GLY A 219 3.94 -8.06 -5.65
C GLY A 219 4.67 -7.82 -4.34
N TYR A 220 4.28 -6.78 -3.59
CA TYR A 220 4.87 -6.42 -2.30
C TYR A 220 4.65 -7.51 -1.25
N ARG A 221 3.47 -8.15 -1.20
CA ARG A 221 3.21 -9.29 -0.31
C ARG A 221 4.06 -10.52 -0.62
N LEU A 222 4.42 -10.77 -1.89
CA LEU A 222 5.33 -11.85 -2.26
C LEU A 222 6.81 -11.58 -1.91
N THR A 223 7.16 -10.32 -1.65
CA THR A 223 8.50 -9.90 -1.20
C THR A 223 8.66 -9.92 0.33
N LEU A 224 7.56 -9.83 1.09
CA LEU A 224 7.55 -9.81 2.57
C LEU A 224 7.58 -11.22 3.21
N ASP A 225 8.48 -12.10 2.78
CA ASP A 225 8.42 -13.53 3.15
C ASP A 225 8.51 -13.78 4.69
N PRO A 226 7.48 -14.35 5.34
CA PRO A 226 7.47 -14.57 6.79
C PRO A 226 8.39 -15.71 7.25
N THR A 227 8.78 -16.61 6.34
CA THR A 227 9.43 -17.89 6.66
C THR A 227 10.89 -17.78 7.10
N THR A 228 11.47 -16.57 7.10
CA THR A 228 12.83 -16.31 7.63
C THR A 228 12.87 -15.87 9.10
N ARG A 229 11.77 -16.04 9.83
CA ARG A 229 11.84 -16.11 11.30
C ARG A 229 12.67 -17.34 11.70
N HIS A 230 13.68 -17.11 12.54
CA HIS A 230 14.56 -18.13 13.14
C HIS A 230 15.62 -18.77 12.25
N VAL A 231 16.53 -17.93 11.74
CA VAL A 231 17.92 -18.09 12.18
C VAL A 231 18.27 -16.92 13.11
N ARG A 232 18.26 -17.15 14.43
CA ARG A 232 19.18 -16.38 15.28
C ARG A 232 20.57 -16.86 14.87
N PRO A 233 21.55 -16.00 14.55
CA PRO A 233 22.93 -16.47 14.57
C PRO A 233 23.16 -17.09 15.96
N PRO A 234 23.83 -18.25 16.08
CA PRO A 234 24.15 -18.79 17.38
C PRO A 234 24.89 -17.69 18.13
N VAL A 235 24.38 -17.32 19.31
CA VAL A 235 25.13 -16.44 20.20
C VAL A 235 26.27 -17.29 20.71
N VAL A 236 27.37 -17.28 19.95
CA VAL A 236 28.67 -17.74 20.42
C VAL A 236 29.03 -16.77 21.54
N LEU A 237 28.56 -17.12 22.73
CA LEU A 237 29.20 -16.73 23.97
C LEU A 237 30.62 -17.27 23.88
N HIS A 238 31.51 -16.47 23.31
CA HIS A 238 32.92 -16.53 23.65
C HIS A 238 32.97 -16.27 25.15
N LYS A 239 32.89 -17.36 25.92
CA LYS A 239 33.32 -17.43 27.30
C LYS A 239 34.77 -17.01 27.27
N GLN A 240 35.00 -15.73 27.53
CA GLN A 240 36.31 -15.11 27.46
C GLN A 240 37.07 -15.55 28.71
N ASP A 241 37.51 -16.81 28.68
CA ASP A 241 38.21 -17.47 29.78
C ASP A 241 39.55 -16.76 30.02
N SER A 242 39.50 -15.80 30.94
CA SER A 242 40.60 -14.95 31.34
C SER A 242 41.58 -15.73 32.23
N PHE A 243 42.14 -16.81 31.71
CA PHE A 243 43.25 -17.53 32.33
C PHE A 243 44.55 -16.75 32.15
N PHE A 244 44.71 -15.75 33.01
CA PHE A 244 45.95 -14.99 33.17
C PHE A 244 46.93 -15.80 34.03
N THR A 245 47.50 -16.87 33.48
CA THR A 245 48.59 -17.62 34.15
C THR A 245 49.93 -16.93 33.91
N PRO A 246 50.66 -16.51 34.95
CA PRO A 246 52.04 -16.04 34.79
C PRO A 246 52.97 -17.20 34.38
N PRO A 247 54.06 -16.92 33.65
CA PRO A 247 54.98 -17.97 33.21
C PRO A 247 55.80 -18.53 34.39
N PRO A 248 55.96 -19.86 34.51
CA PRO A 248 56.90 -20.45 35.46
C PRO A 248 58.35 -20.24 34.98
N PRO A 249 59.33 -20.16 35.91
CA PRO A 249 60.73 -19.95 35.55
C PRO A 249 61.34 -21.19 34.89
N SER A 250 62.22 -20.97 33.90
CA SER A 250 62.95 -22.00 33.19
C SER A 250 63.88 -22.82 34.09
N ARG A 251 63.80 -24.16 34.02
CA ARG A 251 64.90 -25.06 34.40
C ARG A 251 65.15 -26.13 33.34
N ILE A 252 66.37 -26.65 33.39
CA ILE A 252 67.04 -27.47 32.37
C ILE A 252 66.94 -28.96 32.74
N ALA A 253 67.22 -29.85 31.77
CA ALA A 253 67.41 -31.30 31.89
C ALA A 253 66.12 -32.16 31.89
N SER A 254 66.10 -33.41 31.39
CA SER A 254 67.01 -34.15 30.48
C SER A 254 66.43 -35.55 30.17
N SER A 255 66.90 -36.21 29.10
CA SER A 255 66.59 -37.60 28.67
C SER A 255 65.12 -37.87 28.28
N LEU A 256 64.77 -38.48 27.14
CA LEU A 256 65.39 -39.49 26.26
C LEU A 256 65.24 -40.96 26.74
N LYS A 257 64.14 -41.60 26.34
CA LYS A 257 64.10 -42.98 25.81
C LYS A 257 62.73 -43.35 25.20
N ASP A 258 62.77 -44.27 24.23
CA ASP A 258 61.62 -44.73 23.42
C ASP A 258 61.07 -46.11 23.92
N PRO A 259 60.43 -47.04 23.14
CA PRO A 259 59.23 -47.76 23.60
C PRO A 259 59.54 -49.31 23.65
N PRO A 260 58.81 -50.33 23.12
CA PRO A 260 57.56 -50.43 22.31
C PRO A 260 56.54 -51.53 22.78
N GLN A 261 55.50 -51.75 21.96
CA GLN A 261 54.59 -52.94 21.90
C GLN A 261 53.60 -53.11 23.08
N ALA A 262 52.34 -53.57 22.96
CA ALA A 262 51.59 -54.44 22.02
C ALA A 262 51.67 -55.96 22.29
N ASP A 263 50.53 -56.59 22.66
CA ASP A 263 49.81 -57.55 21.80
C ASP A 263 48.37 -57.81 22.32
N LYS A 264 47.61 -58.72 21.68
CA LYS A 264 46.23 -59.11 22.03
C LYS A 264 46.15 -60.43 22.81
N SER A 265 45.07 -60.64 23.55
CA SER A 265 44.35 -61.94 23.63
C SER A 265 43.03 -61.78 24.39
N GLY A 266 42.11 -62.75 24.20
CA GLY A 266 40.81 -62.81 24.88
C GLY A 266 40.80 -63.86 26.00
N PRO A 267 39.78 -64.74 26.03
CA PRO A 267 38.53 -64.41 26.70
C PRO A 267 38.16 -65.46 27.77
N PHE A 268 37.29 -65.13 28.73
CA PHE A 268 36.49 -66.16 29.42
C PHE A 268 35.16 -65.66 30.02
N THR A 269 34.24 -66.61 30.16
CA THR A 269 32.91 -66.64 30.79
C THR A 269 33.01 -66.70 32.33
N SER A 270 31.98 -66.53 33.21
CA SER A 270 30.56 -66.09 33.15
C SER A 270 30.04 -65.95 34.62
N ILE A 271 28.71 -65.81 34.83
CA ILE A 271 27.91 -66.11 36.04
C ILE A 271 27.72 -65.00 37.12
N THR A 272 26.59 -64.28 36.97
CA THR A 272 25.46 -64.12 37.93
C THR A 272 25.67 -63.74 39.43
N SER A 273 25.27 -62.50 39.78
CA SER A 273 24.30 -62.12 40.86
C SER A 273 24.14 -60.57 40.83
N THR A 274 22.97 -59.92 40.90
CA THR A 274 21.77 -59.98 41.77
C THR A 274 21.94 -59.20 43.09
N ILE A 275 20.87 -58.53 43.56
CA ILE A 275 20.77 -57.53 44.66
C ILE A 275 21.12 -56.10 44.19
N THR A 276 20.18 -55.32 43.62
CA THR A 276 19.08 -54.54 44.27
C THR A 276 19.53 -53.49 45.29
N ASN A 277 19.31 -52.20 44.97
CA ASN A 277 18.55 -51.27 45.82
C ASN A 277 18.16 -50.03 45.00
N GLU A 278 16.94 -49.53 45.22
CA GLU A 278 16.39 -48.37 44.51
C GLU A 278 16.79 -47.05 45.21
N ILE A 279 17.06 -46.01 44.43
CA ILE A 279 17.20 -44.64 44.93
C ILE A 279 16.22 -43.76 44.13
N PRO A 280 15.25 -43.09 44.77
CA PRO A 280 14.25 -42.30 44.06
C PRO A 280 14.86 -41.02 43.51
N LEU A 281 15.01 -40.95 42.18
CA LEU A 281 15.40 -39.73 41.48
C LEU A 281 14.23 -38.73 41.49
N LEU A 282 14.46 -37.56 42.11
CA LEU A 282 13.55 -36.42 41.98
C LEU A 282 13.50 -35.95 40.51
N PRO A 283 12.31 -35.69 39.94
CA PRO A 283 12.19 -35.29 38.55
C PRO A 283 12.75 -33.88 38.34
N ILE A 284 13.69 -33.74 37.40
CA ILE A 284 14.19 -32.43 36.96
C ILE A 284 13.05 -31.68 36.27
N GLN A 285 12.52 -30.66 36.95
CA GLN A 285 11.39 -29.87 36.47
C GLN A 285 11.83 -28.89 35.37
N ASN A 286 11.96 -29.40 34.15
CA ASN A 286 12.22 -28.58 32.96
C ASN A 286 11.14 -27.48 32.84
N PRO A 287 11.52 -26.20 32.69
CA PRO A 287 10.55 -25.14 32.45
C PRO A 287 9.88 -25.37 31.09
N SER A 288 8.57 -25.57 31.11
CA SER A 288 7.75 -25.83 29.92
C SER A 288 7.80 -24.64 28.97
N THR A 289 8.54 -24.75 27.87
CA THR A 289 8.36 -23.84 26.73
C THR A 289 6.98 -24.06 26.15
N ASP A 290 6.09 -23.09 26.33
CA ASP A 290 4.76 -23.07 25.70
C ASP A 290 4.89 -23.12 24.17
N VAL A 291 4.81 -24.33 23.62
CA VAL A 291 4.52 -24.54 22.21
C VAL A 291 3.06 -24.15 22.02
N GLN A 292 2.84 -22.86 21.78
CA GLN A 292 1.53 -22.29 21.45
C GLN A 292 0.92 -23.04 20.27
N VAL A 293 0.02 -23.98 20.59
CA VAL A 293 -0.73 -24.77 19.63
C VAL A 293 -1.51 -23.79 18.75
N VAL A 294 -1.27 -23.83 17.44
CA VAL A 294 -1.94 -22.93 16.49
C VAL A 294 -3.40 -23.36 16.35
N GLU A 295 -4.23 -22.84 17.24
CA GLU A 295 -5.63 -23.20 17.34
C GLU A 295 -6.37 -22.94 16.02
N ASN A 296 -7.11 -23.97 15.55
CA ASN A 296 -7.83 -23.95 14.28
C ASN A 296 -9.15 -23.16 14.35
N THR A 297 -9.02 -21.91 14.81
CA THR A 297 -10.06 -20.87 14.81
C THR A 297 -10.84 -20.84 13.49
N PRO A 298 -12.19 -20.91 13.52
CA PRO A 298 -13.00 -21.09 12.33
C PRO A 298 -12.89 -19.92 11.35
N ALA A 299 -13.15 -20.21 10.07
CA ALA A 299 -12.91 -19.28 8.96
C ALA A 299 -13.73 -17.96 9.03
N SER A 300 -14.79 -17.95 9.84
CA SER A 300 -15.64 -16.80 10.20
C SER A 300 -15.01 -15.92 11.29
N SER A 301 -14.50 -16.49 12.39
CA SER A 301 -13.83 -15.71 13.45
C SER A 301 -12.55 -15.05 12.93
N ARG A 302 -11.81 -15.75 12.05
CA ARG A 302 -10.67 -15.18 11.31
C ARG A 302 -11.08 -14.01 10.41
N LEU A 303 -12.26 -14.03 9.81
CA LEU A 303 -12.78 -12.90 9.00
C LEU A 303 -13.14 -11.70 9.88
N TRP A 304 -13.87 -11.92 10.98
CA TRP A 304 -14.21 -10.87 11.94
C TRP A 304 -12.97 -10.20 12.56
N THR A 305 -11.91 -10.95 12.82
CA THR A 305 -10.63 -10.40 13.31
C THR A 305 -9.92 -9.54 12.26
N VAL A 306 -10.05 -9.84 10.96
CA VAL A 306 -9.55 -8.95 9.89
C VAL A 306 -10.38 -7.69 9.81
N ILE A 307 -11.72 -7.81 9.79
CA ILE A 307 -12.65 -6.66 9.75
C ILE A 307 -12.41 -5.73 10.96
N LYS A 308 -12.23 -6.27 12.17
CA LYS A 308 -11.95 -5.46 13.37
C LYS A 308 -10.59 -4.73 13.32
N ARG A 309 -9.62 -5.18 12.52
CA ARG A 309 -8.33 -4.48 12.33
C ARG A 309 -8.39 -3.35 11.31
N GLU A 310 -9.32 -3.41 10.34
CA GLU A 310 -9.56 -2.32 9.39
C GLU A 310 -10.09 -1.04 10.09
N PHE A 311 -10.74 -1.16 11.26
CA PHE A 311 -11.22 -0.01 12.04
C PHE A 311 -10.25 0.49 13.13
N ILE A 312 -8.98 0.09 13.08
CA ILE A 312 -7.94 0.50 14.05
C ILE A 312 -6.76 1.13 13.30
N PRO A 313 -6.51 2.45 13.46
CA PRO A 313 -5.31 3.15 12.98
C PRO A 313 -4.02 2.38 13.23
N CYS A 314 -3.07 2.44 12.28
CA CYS A 314 -1.79 1.75 12.38
C CYS A 314 -0.88 2.36 13.48
N ALA A 315 -1.20 3.57 13.96
CA ALA A 315 -0.67 4.15 15.20
C ALA A 315 -1.05 3.37 16.48
N ALA A 316 -2.16 2.62 16.44
CA ALA A 316 -2.76 1.92 17.58
C ALA A 316 -2.78 0.39 17.40
N HIS A 317 -2.08 -0.14 16.39
CA HIS A 317 -1.88 -1.58 16.19
C HIS A 317 -0.79 -2.10 17.16
N PRO A 318 -1.08 -3.09 18.02
CA PRO A 318 -0.05 -3.78 18.78
C PRO A 318 0.80 -4.68 17.87
N ASP A 319 2.12 -4.53 17.98
CA ASP A 319 3.16 -5.51 17.61
C ASP A 319 3.24 -6.02 16.16
N THR A 320 2.96 -5.18 15.16
CA THR A 320 3.36 -5.46 13.76
C THR A 320 4.77 -4.94 13.43
N VAL A 321 5.78 -5.37 14.19
CA VAL A 321 7.21 -5.15 13.84
C VAL A 321 7.59 -6.07 12.69
N ILE A 322 7.35 -5.64 11.45
CA ILE A 322 7.81 -6.33 10.24
C ILE A 322 9.33 -6.15 10.11
N ASN A 323 10.07 -7.26 10.18
CA ASN A 323 11.51 -7.29 9.98
C ASN A 323 11.83 -7.26 8.46
N ASN A 324 11.96 -6.06 7.90
CA ASN A 324 12.26 -5.84 6.47
C ASN A 324 13.69 -6.26 6.04
N ARG A 325 14.32 -7.25 6.67
CA ARG A 325 15.57 -7.83 6.18
C ARG A 325 15.27 -8.82 5.06
N LEU A 326 15.47 -8.38 3.83
CA LEU A 326 15.51 -9.26 2.67
C LEU A 326 16.64 -10.30 2.87
N PRO A 327 16.35 -11.61 2.79
CA PRO A 327 17.36 -12.63 2.69
C PRO A 327 18.01 -12.51 1.30
N LEU A 328 19.25 -12.04 1.25
CA LEU A 328 19.99 -11.88 0.00
C LEU A 328 20.68 -13.17 -0.46
N GLU A 329 20.80 -14.16 0.42
CA GLU A 329 21.20 -15.53 0.06
C GLU A 329 20.09 -16.22 -0.73
N HIS A 330 20.29 -16.27 -2.05
CA HIS A 330 19.45 -16.91 -3.06
C HIS A 330 17.97 -16.44 -3.06
N PRO A 331 17.61 -15.41 -3.86
CA PRO A 331 16.23 -14.93 -3.97
C PRO A 331 15.31 -16.02 -4.52
N ASN A 332 14.53 -16.61 -3.61
CA ASN A 332 13.52 -17.64 -3.87
C ASN A 332 12.53 -17.15 -4.95
N THR A 333 12.01 -18.06 -5.79
CA THR A 333 11.21 -17.72 -6.99
C THR A 333 10.02 -16.80 -6.68
N ARG A 334 9.43 -16.90 -5.49
CA ARG A 334 8.38 -15.99 -5.00
C ARG A 334 8.82 -14.53 -4.96
N VAL A 335 10.02 -14.24 -4.45
CA VAL A 335 10.59 -12.88 -4.37
C VAL A 335 10.86 -12.32 -5.76
N LYS A 336 11.36 -13.16 -6.68
CA LYS A 336 11.53 -12.77 -8.10
C LYS A 336 10.21 -12.36 -8.75
N VAL A 337 9.13 -13.13 -8.53
CA VAL A 337 7.77 -12.78 -8.98
C VAL A 337 7.26 -11.51 -8.29
N GLY A 338 7.50 -11.35 -6.99
CA GLY A 338 7.12 -10.14 -6.23
C GLY A 338 7.76 -8.86 -6.77
N ILE A 339 9.05 -8.92 -7.14
CA ILE A 339 9.76 -7.83 -7.82
C ILE A 339 9.15 -7.59 -9.21
N ALA A 340 8.98 -8.64 -10.03
CA ALA A 340 8.45 -8.52 -11.38
C ALA A 340 7.05 -7.88 -11.42
N LEU A 341 6.15 -8.25 -10.51
CA LEU A 341 4.81 -7.65 -10.39
C LEU A 341 4.85 -6.16 -9.98
N ASN A 342 5.81 -5.75 -9.15
CA ASN A 342 6.00 -4.34 -8.82
C ASN A 342 6.57 -3.53 -9.99
N CYS A 343 7.53 -4.10 -10.75
CA CYS A 343 8.02 -3.48 -11.99
C CYS A 343 6.88 -3.34 -13.02
N PHE A 344 6.03 -4.36 -13.16
CA PHE A 344 4.87 -4.32 -14.05
C PHE A 344 3.83 -3.27 -13.60
N ALA A 345 3.55 -3.14 -12.30
CA ALA A 345 2.71 -2.07 -11.77
C ALA A 345 3.28 -0.67 -12.05
N GLY A 346 4.60 -0.50 -11.96
CA GLY A 346 5.28 0.74 -12.36
C GLY A 346 5.12 1.06 -13.86
N PHE A 347 5.26 0.06 -14.73
CA PHE A 347 4.99 0.21 -16.17
C PHE A 347 3.53 0.58 -16.45
N LEU A 348 2.57 -0.12 -15.83
CA LEU A 348 1.14 0.20 -15.95
C LEU A 348 0.82 1.62 -15.46
N SER A 349 1.47 2.10 -14.41
CA SER A 349 1.33 3.48 -13.94
C SER A 349 1.85 4.53 -14.93
N CYS A 350 2.92 4.22 -15.68
CA CYS A 350 3.39 5.08 -16.76
C CYS A 350 2.38 5.12 -17.91
N MET A 351 1.89 3.94 -18.35
CA MET A 351 0.87 3.85 -19.40
C MET A 351 -0.44 4.53 -19.01
N HIS A 352 -0.84 4.45 -17.74
CA HIS A 352 -2.03 5.11 -17.21
C HIS A 352 -1.93 6.64 -17.20
N LEU A 353 -0.77 7.20 -16.87
CA LEU A 353 -0.52 8.65 -16.94
C LEU A 353 -0.58 9.14 -18.38
N LEU A 354 0.09 8.44 -19.32
CA LEU A 354 0.05 8.77 -20.75
C LEU A 354 -1.37 8.67 -21.32
N TYR A 355 -2.11 7.61 -20.98
CA TYR A 355 -3.52 7.44 -21.35
C TYR A 355 -4.38 8.58 -20.79
N GLY A 356 -4.16 8.96 -19.54
CA GLY A 356 -4.81 10.12 -18.91
C GLY A 356 -4.59 11.40 -19.68
N THR A 357 -3.33 11.76 -19.97
CA THR A 357 -3.01 12.99 -20.72
C THR A 357 -3.65 12.99 -22.11
N VAL A 358 -3.64 11.86 -22.84
CA VAL A 358 -4.31 11.74 -24.14
C VAL A 358 -5.84 11.89 -24.02
N VAL A 359 -6.48 11.22 -23.05
CA VAL A 359 -7.94 11.32 -22.84
C VAL A 359 -8.34 12.74 -22.46
N PHE A 360 -7.66 13.35 -21.49
CA PHE A 360 -8.02 14.67 -20.96
C PHE A 360 -7.75 15.81 -21.95
N ALA A 361 -6.62 15.78 -22.67
CA ALA A 361 -6.33 16.76 -23.74
C ALA A 361 -7.31 16.65 -24.93
N SER A 362 -8.02 15.52 -25.06
CA SER A 362 -8.98 15.29 -26.16
C SER A 362 -10.39 15.82 -25.89
N PHE A 363 -10.68 16.36 -24.70
CA PHE A 363 -12.00 16.90 -24.38
C PHE A 363 -12.25 18.27 -25.02
N ASN A 364 -13.47 18.51 -25.49
CA ASN A 364 -13.92 19.73 -26.14
C ASN A 364 -15.18 20.27 -25.44
N PHE A 365 -15.49 21.55 -25.67
CA PHE A 365 -16.64 22.26 -25.11
C PHE A 365 -16.65 22.37 -23.58
N ILE A 366 -15.47 22.60 -23.00
CA ILE A 366 -15.29 22.95 -21.59
C ILE A 366 -14.51 24.26 -21.54
N TYR A 367 -15.12 25.30 -20.99
CA TYR A 367 -14.47 26.61 -20.86
C TYR A 367 -13.33 26.58 -19.83
N VAL A 368 -12.29 27.38 -20.02
CA VAL A 368 -11.07 27.34 -19.17
C VAL A 368 -11.36 27.61 -17.68
N LEU A 369 -12.40 28.40 -17.38
CA LEU A 369 -12.84 28.67 -16.02
C LEU A 369 -13.52 27.47 -15.36
N ASP A 370 -14.40 26.74 -16.07
CA ASP A 370 -14.93 25.44 -15.64
C ASP A 370 -13.78 24.42 -15.44
N VAL A 371 -12.80 24.38 -16.34
CA VAL A 371 -11.62 23.49 -16.22
C VAL A 371 -10.86 23.74 -14.92
N ILE A 372 -10.59 25.00 -14.56
CA ILE A 372 -9.79 25.34 -13.38
C ILE A 372 -10.63 25.21 -12.10
N SER A 373 -11.75 25.91 -12.03
CA SER A 373 -12.54 26.09 -10.80
C SER A 373 -13.38 24.88 -10.42
N ASN A 374 -13.91 24.18 -11.42
CA ASN A 374 -14.93 23.14 -11.22
C ASN A 374 -14.31 21.74 -11.33
N ILE A 375 -13.51 21.49 -12.37
CA ILE A 375 -12.93 20.17 -12.65
C ILE A 375 -11.60 19.98 -11.90
N SER A 376 -10.58 20.80 -12.20
CA SER A 376 -9.22 20.63 -11.67
C SER A 376 -9.19 20.74 -10.14
N LEU A 377 -9.85 21.76 -9.57
CA LEU A 377 -9.91 21.97 -8.12
C LEU A 377 -10.54 20.77 -7.38
N ARG A 378 -11.65 20.21 -7.89
CA ARG A 378 -12.30 19.03 -7.26
C ARG A 378 -11.40 17.80 -7.27
N PHE A 379 -10.74 17.50 -8.39
CA PHE A 379 -9.76 16.40 -8.45
C PHE A 379 -8.57 16.62 -7.52
N LEU A 380 -8.04 17.85 -7.45
CA LEU A 380 -6.94 18.22 -6.55
C LEU A 380 -7.35 18.09 -5.07
N VAL A 381 -8.56 18.52 -4.67
CA VAL A 381 -9.04 18.39 -3.30
C VAL A 381 -9.18 16.93 -2.88
N SER A 382 -9.79 16.06 -3.72
CA SER A 382 -9.84 14.62 -3.44
C SER A 382 -8.45 14.00 -3.32
N SER A 383 -7.53 14.39 -4.22
CA SER A 383 -6.13 13.97 -4.17
C SER A 383 -5.44 14.35 -2.85
N ILE A 384 -5.57 15.61 -2.42
CA ILE A 384 -4.99 16.14 -1.18
C ILE A 384 -5.58 15.45 0.06
N VAL A 385 -6.91 15.28 0.13
CA VAL A 385 -7.59 14.61 1.25
C VAL A 385 -7.13 13.17 1.40
N CYS A 386 -7.16 12.39 0.31
CA CYS A 386 -6.66 11.03 0.30
C CYS A 386 -5.15 10.94 0.61
N ARG A 387 -4.36 11.95 0.19
CA ARG A 387 -2.95 12.00 0.55
C ARG A 387 -2.79 12.19 2.06
N LEU A 388 -3.39 13.21 2.66
CA LEU A 388 -3.34 13.47 4.10
C LEU A 388 -3.70 12.23 4.93
N VAL A 389 -4.73 11.47 4.54
CA VAL A 389 -5.12 10.22 5.21
C VAL A 389 -3.99 9.17 5.25
N ILE A 390 -3.27 8.96 4.14
CA ILE A 390 -2.12 8.02 4.12
C ILE A 390 -0.97 8.49 4.99
N LEU A 391 -0.75 9.81 5.09
CA LEU A 391 0.33 10.36 5.88
C LEU A 391 0.11 10.13 7.38
N LEU A 392 -1.12 10.30 7.85
CA LEU A 392 -1.50 9.96 9.22
C LEU A 392 -1.23 8.49 9.56
N GLU A 393 -1.55 7.57 8.64
CA GLU A 393 -1.32 6.13 8.84
C GLU A 393 0.16 5.72 8.82
N ILE A 394 0.94 6.25 7.87
CA ILE A 394 2.37 5.95 7.76
C ILE A 394 3.17 6.60 8.88
N ALA A 395 2.77 7.78 9.34
CA ALA A 395 3.30 8.39 10.56
C ALA A 395 2.99 7.53 11.78
N GLY A 396 1.76 7.00 11.90
CA GLY A 396 1.34 6.07 12.94
C GLY A 396 2.27 4.85 13.05
N MET A 397 2.53 4.17 11.92
CA MET A 397 3.46 3.04 11.88
C MET A 397 4.88 3.39 12.33
N ARG A 398 5.36 4.60 12.02
CA ARG A 398 6.69 5.08 12.46
C ARG A 398 6.71 5.39 13.96
N GLY A 399 5.67 6.07 14.48
CA GLY A 399 5.54 6.40 15.90
C GLY A 399 5.47 5.16 16.78
N ALA A 400 4.62 4.20 16.44
CA ALA A 400 4.49 2.93 17.16
C ALA A 400 5.82 2.16 17.22
N ARG A 401 6.57 2.13 16.11
CA ARG A 401 7.90 1.50 16.06
C ARG A 401 8.92 2.16 16.98
N MET A 402 8.91 3.49 17.11
CA MET A 402 9.82 4.19 18.03
C MET A 402 9.45 3.97 19.49
N ALA A 403 8.16 3.94 19.83
CA ALA A 403 7.71 3.61 21.18
C ALA A 403 8.13 2.19 21.60
N ALA A 404 7.93 1.19 20.73
CA ALA A 404 8.36 -0.19 20.97
C ALA A 404 9.89 -0.34 21.08
N MET A 405 10.67 0.51 20.41
CA MET A 405 12.14 0.56 20.57
C MET A 405 12.55 1.17 21.91
N ALA A 406 11.86 2.20 22.39
CA ALA A 406 12.14 2.81 23.69
C ALA A 406 11.88 1.84 24.86
N GLN A 407 10.75 1.12 24.84
CA GLN A 407 10.40 0.13 25.86
C GLN A 407 11.45 -1.00 25.96
N ARG A 408 11.94 -1.52 24.82
CA ARG A 408 13.03 -2.51 24.77
C ARG A 408 14.40 -1.98 25.17
N GLY A 409 14.57 -0.66 25.27
CA GLY A 409 15.73 -0.04 25.90
C GLY A 409 15.63 -0.18 27.42
N GLN A 410 14.52 0.29 27.99
CA GLN A 410 14.27 0.25 29.44
C GLN A 410 14.30 -1.17 30.01
N GLU A 411 13.68 -2.15 29.33
CA GLU A 411 13.71 -3.57 29.72
C GLU A 411 15.13 -4.14 29.84
N LYS A 412 16.07 -3.66 29.00
CA LYS A 412 17.49 -4.04 29.07
C LYS A 412 18.23 -3.37 30.21
N ASP A 413 17.99 -2.09 30.45
CA ASP A 413 18.63 -1.36 31.54
C ASP A 413 18.15 -1.91 32.91
N ASP A 414 16.84 -2.15 33.07
CA ASP A 414 16.24 -2.75 34.27
C ASP A 414 16.73 -4.19 34.55
N SER A 415 16.98 -4.99 33.50
CA SER A 415 17.53 -6.33 33.66
C SER A 415 19.02 -6.33 33.99
N VAL A 416 19.82 -5.42 33.39
CA VAL A 416 21.23 -5.23 33.76
C VAL A 416 21.37 -4.81 35.23
N VAL A 417 20.54 -3.87 35.70
CA VAL A 417 20.54 -3.40 37.10
C VAL A 417 20.15 -4.52 38.09
N LYS A 418 19.34 -5.50 37.68
CA LYS A 418 19.03 -6.66 38.54
C LYS A 418 20.18 -7.65 38.66
N PHE A 419 21.02 -7.81 37.64
CA PHE A 419 22.18 -8.72 37.70
C PHE A 419 23.33 -8.20 38.57
N THR A 420 23.43 -6.90 38.85
CA THR A 420 24.47 -6.36 39.74
C THR A 420 24.18 -6.52 41.23
N ASN A 421 22.94 -6.86 41.59
CA ASN A 421 22.46 -6.85 42.99
C ASN A 421 22.19 -8.27 43.50
N GLY A 422 23.13 -9.20 43.26
CA GLY A 422 23.07 -10.57 43.77
C GLY A 422 23.31 -10.65 45.29
N PRO A 423 22.77 -11.66 46.01
CA PRO A 423 22.78 -11.65 47.49
C PRO A 423 24.14 -11.81 48.17
N ASN A 424 25.17 -12.28 47.45
CA ASN A 424 26.51 -12.53 48.01
C ASN A 424 27.43 -11.32 47.78
N GLY A 425 26.95 -10.13 48.16
CA GLY A 425 27.57 -8.83 47.84
C GLY A 425 28.50 -8.23 48.90
N ASP A 426 28.77 -8.95 49.99
CA ASP A 426 29.73 -8.52 51.00
C ASP A 426 31.18 -8.60 50.46
N GLU A 427 32.05 -7.72 50.95
CA GLU A 427 33.49 -7.60 50.61
C GLU A 427 33.90 -7.14 49.19
N ALA A 428 33.02 -6.50 48.40
CA ALA A 428 33.40 -5.81 47.14
C ALA A 428 33.42 -4.26 47.23
N GLY A 429 33.41 -3.70 48.44
CA GLY A 429 33.13 -2.28 48.70
C GLY A 429 34.27 -1.27 48.52
N LYS A 430 34.90 -1.15 47.33
CA LYS A 430 35.69 0.05 46.93
C LYS A 430 36.14 0.05 45.45
N LEU A 431 36.43 1.24 44.92
CA LEU A 431 37.18 1.51 43.67
C LEU A 431 36.52 1.23 42.29
N ILE A 432 35.25 1.58 42.08
CA ILE A 432 34.80 2.03 40.74
C ILE A 432 34.18 3.44 40.86
N GLY A 433 34.72 4.38 40.09
CA GLY A 433 34.44 5.81 40.24
C GLY A 433 33.11 6.28 39.64
N SER A 434 32.61 7.41 40.15
CA SER A 434 31.35 8.04 39.74
C SER A 434 31.36 8.46 38.26
N ARG A 435 30.75 7.64 37.39
CA ARG A 435 30.39 8.04 36.03
C ARG A 435 29.11 8.88 36.06
N LYS A 436 29.28 10.20 36.02
CA LYS A 436 28.16 11.15 35.88
C LYS A 436 27.29 10.80 34.66
N PRO A 437 25.95 10.86 34.74
CA PRO A 437 25.07 10.56 33.62
C PRO A 437 25.26 11.60 32.49
N TYR A 438 25.55 11.14 31.28
CA TYR A 438 25.79 12.00 30.13
C TYR A 438 24.46 12.57 29.61
N ARG A 439 24.04 13.71 30.16
CA ARG A 439 22.77 14.40 29.86
C ARG A 439 22.78 14.96 28.44
N ARG A 440 22.50 14.10 27.45
CA ARG A 440 22.54 14.42 26.01
C ARG A 440 21.46 15.45 25.65
N GLN A 441 21.84 16.72 25.64
CA GLN A 441 20.98 17.80 25.15
C GLN A 441 20.61 17.54 23.68
N MET A 442 19.32 17.36 23.41
CA MET A 442 18.78 17.69 22.09
C MET A 442 18.67 19.21 22.05
N ARG A 443 19.36 19.85 21.10
CA ARG A 443 18.91 21.15 20.58
C ARG A 443 17.88 20.87 19.49
N LEU A 444 16.91 21.78 19.39
CA LEU A 444 15.91 21.84 18.32
C LEU A 444 16.59 22.24 17.00
#